data_AF-A0A927LWR3-F1
#
_entry.id   AF-A0A927LWR3-F1
#
_cell.length_a   1.000
_cell.length_b   1.000
_cell.length_c   1.000
_cell.angle_alpha   90.00
_cell.angle_beta   90.00
_cell.angle_gamma   90.00
#
_symmetry.space_group_name_H-M   'P 1'
#
loop_
_entity.id
_entity.type
_entity.pdbx_description
1 polymer ?
#
loop_
_entity_poly.entity_id
_entity_poly.type
_entity_poly.pdbx_seq_one_letter_code
_entity_poly.pdbx_strand_id
1 'polypeptide(L)'
;MATVVRHKESGKTYVLVGTGYGAYKAMLPSVLGGSLFPHEESAEIPLAAVSDRYGNIIWMLTEELQVIEIDGQPVQSFFPNEPALQYQHAAEVLDEACPACGFRVTSITKSCPSCGLTLLPDEHEEV
;
A
#
# COMPACT_ATOMS: atom_id res chain seq x y z
N MET A 1 -26.01 6.60 2.29
CA MET A 1 -25.25 5.62 1.49
C MET A 1 -23.80 6.03 1.56
N ALA A 2 -22.93 5.21 2.12
CA ALA A 2 -21.52 5.54 2.31
C ALA A 2 -20.68 4.27 2.28
N THR A 3 -19.53 4.35 1.64
CA THR A 3 -18.52 3.30 1.67
C THR A 3 -17.39 3.75 2.57
N VAL A 4 -17.07 2.94 3.58
CA VAL A 4 -15.98 3.21 4.51
C VAL A 4 -14.78 2.37 4.10
N VAL A 5 -13.63 3.02 3.98
CA VAL A 5 -12.36 2.40 3.60
C VAL A 5 -11.32 2.57 4.70
N ARG A 6 -10.39 1.63 4.76
CA ARG A 6 -9.20 1.66 5.61
C ARG A 6 -7.97 1.84 4.75
N HIS A 7 -7.11 2.78 5.12
CA HIS A 7 -5.76 2.86 4.56
C HIS A 7 -4.92 1.72 5.16
N LYS A 8 -4.42 0.82 4.31
CA LYS A 8 -3.79 -0.45 4.68
C LYS A 8 -2.59 -0.25 5.61
N GLU A 9 -1.68 0.67 5.27
CA GLU A 9 -0.47 0.91 6.04
C GLU A 9 -0.76 1.53 7.41
N SER A 10 -1.57 2.60 7.45
CA SER A 10 -1.78 3.37 8.69
C SER A 10 -2.92 2.84 9.58
N GLY A 11 -3.75 1.93 9.07
CA GLY A 11 -5.00 1.50 9.73
C GLY A 11 -6.09 2.57 9.85
N LYS A 12 -5.84 3.81 9.42
CA LYS A 12 -6.81 4.93 9.50
C LYS A 12 -8.00 4.67 8.60
N THR A 13 -9.16 5.14 9.06
CA THR A 13 -10.44 4.95 8.38
C THR A 13 -10.90 6.26 7.73
N TYR A 14 -11.46 6.15 6.53
CA TYR A 14 -11.95 7.25 5.71
C TYR A 14 -13.28 6.89 5.05
N VAL A 15 -14.02 7.91 4.61
CA VAL A 15 -15.20 7.73 3.75
C VAL A 15 -14.77 7.85 2.30
N LEU A 16 -15.08 6.87 1.45
CA LEU A 16 -14.86 6.97 0.02
C LEU A 16 -15.86 7.95 -0.59
N VAL A 17 -15.35 8.98 -1.26
CA VAL A 17 -16.15 10.01 -1.95
C VAL A 17 -16.30 9.69 -3.43
N GLY A 18 -15.25 9.16 -4.06
CA GLY A 18 -15.26 8.78 -5.46
C GLY A 18 -13.94 8.16 -5.93
N THR A 19 -13.94 7.59 -7.13
CA THR A 19 -12.76 7.04 -7.80
C THR A 19 -12.40 7.90 -9.02
N GLY A 20 -11.13 7.89 -9.41
CA GLY A 20 -10.64 8.61 -10.58
C GLY A 20 -9.22 8.21 -10.93
N TYR A 21 -8.64 8.91 -11.90
CA TYR A 21 -7.25 8.73 -12.29
C TYR A 21 -6.47 10.02 -12.07
N GLY A 22 -5.32 9.91 -11.43
CA GLY A 22 -4.29 10.96 -11.48
C GLY A 22 -3.58 10.88 -12.82
N ALA A 23 -3.52 11.98 -13.56
CA ALA A 23 -2.68 12.08 -14.74
C ALA A 23 -1.27 12.54 -14.30
N TYR A 24 -0.26 11.71 -14.52
CA TYR A 24 1.14 12.13 -14.39
C TYR A 24 1.73 12.37 -15.78
N LYS A 25 2.22 13.59 -16.02
CA LYS A 25 2.91 13.97 -17.25
C LYS A 25 4.38 14.23 -16.96
N ALA A 26 5.25 13.27 -17.26
CA ALA A 26 6.69 13.52 -17.31
C ALA A 26 7.08 14.02 -18.70
N MET A 27 7.63 15.23 -18.79
CA MET A 27 8.40 15.66 -19.96
C MET A 27 9.86 15.38 -19.68
N LEU A 28 10.47 14.42 -20.40
CA LEU A 28 11.92 14.28 -20.39
C LEU A 28 12.53 15.48 -21.15
N PRO A 29 13.37 16.31 -20.50
CA PRO A 29 14.05 17.40 -21.21
C PRO A 29 15.02 16.80 -22.24
N SER A 30 14.98 17.32 -23.46
CA SER A 30 15.84 16.89 -24.56
C SER A 30 17.29 17.29 -24.26
N VAL A 31 18.10 16.35 -23.77
CA VAL A 31 19.52 16.57 -23.53
C VAL A 31 20.29 16.52 -24.86
N LEU A 32 20.52 17.71 -25.43
CA LEU A 32 21.54 17.98 -26.46
C LEU A 32 21.31 17.34 -27.85
N GLY A 33 20.52 17.99 -28.72
CA GLY A 33 20.45 17.65 -30.16
C GLY A 33 19.06 17.35 -30.74
N GLY A 34 18.00 17.44 -29.93
CA GLY A 34 16.62 17.63 -30.39
C GLY A 34 16.02 16.51 -31.24
N SER A 35 15.47 15.46 -30.60
CA SER A 35 14.32 14.79 -31.20
C SER A 35 13.18 15.82 -31.29
N LEU A 36 12.69 16.14 -32.49
CA LEU A 36 11.55 17.04 -32.70
C LEU A 36 10.22 16.46 -32.19
N PHE A 37 10.27 15.30 -31.54
CA PHE A 37 9.13 14.60 -30.97
C PHE A 37 9.49 14.18 -29.53
N PRO A 38 9.13 15.00 -28.52
CA PRO A 38 9.23 14.56 -27.14
C PRO A 38 8.34 13.34 -26.93
N HIS A 39 8.88 12.26 -26.34
CA HIS A 39 8.08 11.12 -25.94
C HIS A 39 7.31 11.50 -24.67
N GLU A 40 5.99 11.63 -24.81
CA GLU A 40 5.07 11.72 -23.68
C GLU A 40 4.74 10.29 -23.22
N GLU A 41 5.26 9.89 -22.07
CA GLU A 41 4.70 8.74 -21.34
C GLU A 41 3.66 9.29 -20.37
N SER A 42 2.39 9.17 -20.75
CA SER A 42 1.25 9.44 -19.87
C SER A 42 0.84 8.12 -19.22
N ALA A 43 1.01 8.00 -17.91
CA ALA A 43 0.49 6.89 -17.13
C ALA A 43 -0.71 7.36 -16.31
N GLU A 44 -1.81 6.61 -16.39
CA GLU A 44 -2.97 6.80 -15.52
C GLU A 44 -2.72 6.11 -14.18
N ILE A 45 -2.71 6.87 -13.09
CA ILE A 45 -2.52 6.35 -11.74
C ILE A 45 -3.90 6.24 -11.08
N PRO A 46 -4.38 5.03 -10.73
CA PRO A 46 -5.71 4.88 -10.14
C PRO A 46 -5.75 5.45 -8.72
N LEU A 47 -6.62 6.44 -8.51
CA LEU A 47 -6.78 7.16 -7.25
C LEU A 47 -8.22 7.08 -6.75
N ALA A 48 -8.37 7.21 -5.44
CA ALA A 48 -9.64 7.44 -4.78
C ALA A 48 -9.61 8.74 -4.00
N ALA A 49 -10.66 9.55 -4.14
CA ALA A 49 -10.94 10.65 -3.23
C ALA A 49 -11.60 10.09 -1.97
N VAL A 50 -10.96 10.30 -0.83
CA VAL A 50 -11.47 9.90 0.47
C VAL A 50 -11.60 11.12 1.40
N SER A 51 -12.57 11.09 2.30
CA SER A 51 -12.76 12.11 3.33
C SER A 51 -12.34 11.58 4.70
N ASP A 52 -11.58 12.37 5.44
CA ASP A 52 -11.34 12.10 6.86
C ASP A 52 -12.54 12.50 7.73
N ARG A 53 -12.42 12.30 9.05
CA ARG A 53 -13.44 12.64 10.06
C ARG A 53 -13.73 14.14 10.18
N TYR A 54 -12.90 15.00 9.60
CA TYR A 54 -13.04 16.45 9.63
C TYR A 54 -13.61 17.01 8.32
N GLY A 55 -13.83 16.15 7.32
CA GLY A 55 -14.33 16.54 6.00
C GLY A 55 -13.24 16.92 5.00
N ASN A 56 -11.96 16.71 5.32
CA ASN A 56 -10.87 16.99 4.38
C ASN A 56 -10.81 15.90 3.30
N ILE A 57 -10.71 16.31 2.05
CA ILE A 57 -10.58 15.41 0.90
C ILE A 57 -9.10 15.13 0.63
N ILE A 58 -8.75 13.86 0.52
CA ILE A 58 -7.40 13.36 0.25
C ILE A 58 -7.48 12.38 -0.92
N TRP A 59 -6.53 12.48 -1.84
CA TRP A 59 -6.37 11.50 -2.92
C TRP A 59 -5.37 10.42 -2.50
N MET A 60 -5.76 9.16 -2.56
CA MET A 60 -4.93 8.02 -2.20
C MET A 60 -4.92 6.99 -3.33
N LEU A 61 -3.84 6.21 -3.44
CA LEU A 61 -3.80 5.10 -4.40
C LEU A 61 -4.88 4.08 -4.03
N THR A 62 -5.64 3.62 -5.01
CA THR A 62 -6.71 2.65 -4.74
C THR A 62 -6.17 1.34 -4.17
N GLU A 63 -4.93 0.97 -4.53
CA GLU A 63 -4.27 -0.22 -3.99
C GLU A 63 -3.89 -0.11 -2.52
N GLU A 64 -3.81 1.10 -1.96
CA GLU A 64 -3.52 1.33 -0.54
C GLU A 64 -4.79 1.29 0.32
N LEU A 65 -5.97 1.18 -0.29
CA LEU A 65 -7.26 1.20 0.38
C LEU A 65 -7.91 -0.18 0.43
N GLN A 66 -8.64 -0.44 1.51
CA GLN A 66 -9.48 -1.62 1.69
C GLN A 66 -10.89 -1.17 2.09
N VAL A 67 -11.91 -1.61 1.37
CA VAL A 67 -13.31 -1.41 1.79
C VAL A 67 -13.58 -2.27 3.03
N ILE A 68 -14.15 -1.68 4.07
CA ILE A 68 -14.51 -2.38 5.30
C ILE A 68 -16.01 -2.37 5.57
N GLU A 69 -16.74 -1.36 5.06
CA GLU A 69 -18.18 -1.21 5.25
C GLU A 69 -18.82 -0.57 4.02
N ILE A 70 -20.04 -1.02 3.67
CA ILE A 70 -20.90 -0.40 2.66
C ILE A 70 -22.28 -0.25 3.30
N ASP A 71 -22.77 0.98 3.37
CA ASP A 71 -24.11 1.30 3.87
C ASP A 71 -24.40 0.77 5.28
N GLY A 72 -23.41 0.85 6.18
CA GLY A 72 -23.54 0.36 7.55
C GLY A 72 -23.40 -1.16 7.67
N GLN A 73 -23.20 -1.88 6.57
CA GLN A 73 -22.98 -3.32 6.58
C GLN A 73 -21.48 -3.63 6.39
N PRO A 74 -20.88 -4.50 7.22
CA PRO A 74 -19.52 -4.98 6.99
C PRO A 74 -19.39 -5.59 5.60
N VAL A 75 -18.29 -5.32 4.91
CA VAL A 75 -18.10 -5.79 3.52
C VAL A 75 -18.24 -7.33 3.40
N GLN A 76 -17.89 -8.07 4.46
CA GLN A 76 -17.99 -9.53 4.51
C GLN A 76 -19.44 -10.03 4.43
N SER A 77 -20.42 -9.22 4.85
CA SER A 77 -21.84 -9.59 4.79
C SER A 77 -22.35 -9.80 3.36
N PHE A 78 -21.69 -9.20 2.37
CA PHE A 78 -22.00 -9.38 0.96
C PHE A 78 -21.43 -10.68 0.37
N PHE A 79 -20.56 -11.39 1.11
CA PHE A 79 -19.88 -12.62 0.68
C PHE A 79 -20.07 -13.77 1.68
N PRO A 80 -21.32 -14.18 1.99
CA PRO A 80 -21.62 -15.09 3.11
C PRO A 80 -21.08 -16.52 2.95
N ASN A 81 -20.78 -16.94 1.72
CA ASN A 81 -20.31 -18.29 1.41
C ASN A 81 -18.81 -18.36 1.15
N GLU A 82 -18.12 -17.21 1.18
CA GLU A 82 -16.67 -17.21 1.14
C GLU A 82 -16.16 -17.52 2.54
N PRO A 83 -15.30 -18.53 2.73
CA PRO A 83 -14.64 -18.71 3.99
C PRO A 83 -13.95 -17.39 4.30
N ALA A 84 -14.03 -16.93 5.56
CA ALA A 84 -13.27 -15.78 6.00
C ALA A 84 -11.78 -16.12 5.84
N LEU A 85 -11.23 -15.88 4.65
CA LEU A 85 -9.81 -15.81 4.44
C LEU A 85 -9.41 -14.70 5.38
N GLN A 86 -8.71 -15.08 6.45
CA GLN A 86 -7.97 -14.13 7.25
C GLN A 86 -7.12 -13.40 6.22
N TYR A 87 -7.52 -12.17 5.89
CA TYR A 87 -6.64 -11.22 5.26
C TYR A 87 -5.44 -11.25 6.18
N GLN A 88 -4.39 -11.91 5.71
CA GLN A 88 -3.06 -11.71 6.22
C GLN A 88 -2.90 -10.21 6.07
N HIS A 89 -3.16 -9.49 7.17
CA HIS A 89 -2.24 -8.50 7.67
C HIS A 89 -0.94 -8.73 6.88
N ALA A 90 -0.64 -7.90 5.87
CA ALA A 90 0.45 -6.96 6.07
C ALA A 90 0.56 -6.78 7.58
N ALA A 91 1.30 -7.72 8.17
CA ALA A 91 1.42 -7.85 9.60
C ALA A 91 1.83 -6.48 10.12
N GLU A 92 1.79 -6.32 11.41
CA GLU A 92 2.73 -5.42 12.03
C GLU A 92 4.13 -5.90 11.59
N VAL A 93 4.54 -5.52 10.39
CA VAL A 93 5.92 -5.51 9.94
C VAL A 93 6.42 -4.29 10.66
N LEU A 94 6.69 -4.47 11.94
CA LEU A 94 7.48 -3.53 12.70
C LEU A 94 8.80 -3.47 11.94
N ASP A 95 8.95 -2.39 11.17
CA ASP A 95 10.21 -2.04 10.56
C ASP A 95 11.21 -1.82 11.70
N GLU A 96 12.02 -2.83 11.97
CA GLU A 96 13.09 -2.76 12.94
C GLU A 96 14.38 -2.36 12.24
N ALA A 97 15.26 -1.66 12.97
CA ALA A 97 16.58 -1.36 12.46
C ALA A 97 17.52 -2.54 12.74
N CYS A 98 18.21 -3.03 11.72
CA CYS A 98 19.26 -4.03 11.88
C CYS A 98 20.27 -3.53 12.93
N PRO A 99 20.57 -4.30 13.99
CA PRO A 99 21.42 -3.82 15.08
C PRO A 99 22.88 -3.59 14.66
N ALA A 100 23.33 -4.17 13.56
CA ALA A 100 24.71 -4.00 13.06
C ALA A 100 24.90 -2.78 12.14
N CYS A 101 23.92 -2.46 11.29
CA CYS A 101 24.09 -1.43 10.25
C CYS A 101 22.95 -0.41 10.16
N GLY A 102 21.87 -0.58 10.92
CA GLY A 102 20.72 0.32 10.91
C GLY A 102 19.79 0.16 9.70
N PHE A 103 20.05 -0.78 8.79
CA PHE A 103 19.17 -1.07 7.65
C PHE A 103 17.80 -1.54 8.14
N ARG A 104 16.71 -1.08 7.50
CA ARG A 104 15.34 -1.47 7.87
C ARG A 104 15.09 -2.92 7.48
N VAL A 105 14.67 -3.73 8.44
CA VAL A 105 14.40 -5.15 8.30
C VAL A 105 13.06 -5.49 8.94
N THR A 106 12.48 -6.60 8.52
CA THR A 106 11.19 -7.09 9.04
C THR A 106 11.43 -8.15 10.10
N SER A 107 10.44 -8.39 10.97
CA SER A 107 10.49 -9.44 12.00
C SER A 107 10.64 -10.87 11.46
N ILE A 108 10.49 -11.07 10.14
CA ILE A 108 10.66 -12.36 9.45
C ILE A 108 11.95 -12.44 8.64
N THR A 109 12.75 -11.36 8.59
CA THR A 109 13.97 -11.32 7.79
C THR A 109 15.05 -12.20 8.43
N LYS A 110 15.42 -13.32 7.78
CA LYS A 110 16.46 -14.24 8.28
C LYS A 110 17.86 -13.64 8.31
N SER A 111 18.21 -12.86 7.29
CA SER A 111 19.50 -12.20 7.17
C SER A 111 19.36 -10.79 6.62
N CYS A 112 20.13 -9.85 7.17
CA CYS A 112 20.12 -8.46 6.73
C CYS A 112 20.67 -8.35 5.29
N PRO A 113 19.90 -7.80 4.33
CA PRO A 113 20.35 -7.71 2.94
C PRO A 113 21.47 -6.68 2.74
N SER A 114 21.66 -5.74 3.67
CA SER A 114 22.69 -4.71 3.57
C SER A 114 24.05 -5.15 4.11
N CYS A 115 24.09 -5.96 5.18
CA CYS A 115 25.36 -6.33 5.85
C CYS A 115 25.57 -7.84 6.03
N GLY A 116 24.57 -8.66 5.69
CA GLY A 116 24.65 -10.11 5.81
C GLY A 116 24.49 -10.66 7.22
N LEU A 117 24.20 -9.83 8.23
CA LEU A 117 23.97 -10.29 9.60
C LEU A 117 22.76 -11.25 9.66
N THR A 118 22.94 -12.45 10.20
CA THR A 118 21.84 -13.37 10.52
C THR A 118 21.02 -12.82 11.68
N LEU A 119 19.73 -12.59 11.45
CA LEU A 119 18.79 -12.00 12.40
C LEU A 119 17.87 -13.05 13.04
N LEU A 120 17.58 -14.15 12.31
CA LEU A 120 16.82 -15.29 12.83
C LEU A 120 17.63 -16.57 12.63
N PRO A 121 17.77 -17.42 13.66
CA PRO A 121 18.41 -18.73 13.51
C PRO A 121 17.53 -19.64 12.63
N ASP A 122 18.16 -20.53 11.86
CA ASP A 122 17.43 -21.60 11.17
C ASP A 122 16.97 -22.63 12.21
N GLU A 123 15.67 -22.95 12.20
CA GLU A 123 15.12 -24.03 13.02
C GLU A 123 15.71 -25.35 12.51
N HIS A 124 16.58 -25.95 13.32
CA HIS A 124 17.12 -27.27 13.04
C HIS A 124 16.01 -28.31 13.26
N GLU A 125 15.60 -28.99 12.18
CA GLU A 125 14.83 -30.25 12.27
C GLU A 125 15.70 -31.29 12.98
N GLU A 126 15.37 -31.61 14.24
CA GLU A 126 15.86 -32.81 14.89
C GLU A 126 15.16 -34.02 14.24
N VAL A 127 15.95 -34.86 13.57
CA VAL A 127 15.55 -36.17 13.01
C VAL A 127 15.61 -37.24 14.10
#